data_AF-L5N4V7-F1
#
_entry.id   AF-L5N4V7-F1
#
_cell.length_a   1.000
_cell.length_b   1.000
_cell.length_c   1.000
_cell.angle_alpha   90.00
_cell.angle_beta   90.00
_cell.angle_gamma   90.00
#
_symmetry.space_group_name_H-M   'P 1'
#
loop_
_entity.id
_entity.type
_entity.pdbx_description
1 polymer ?
#
loop_
_entity_poly.entity_id
_entity_poly.type
_entity_poly.pdbx_seq_one_letter_code
_entity_poly.pdbx_strand_id
1 'polypeptide(L)'
;MADPMDYYSIDDMKISTGFQISPVIATKYEIIQAVNRHYNLSDSDLEEEKDGEAPAIRLVDQLLQAGVQMKASDIHIDPQESKVLIRYRIDGVLRTERTLPKSHQNSLTARVKIMADMNITETRLPQDGRIKTKVDHGTVDLRISILPTVFGEKVVIRILDLANTLGGIDELGFHPVNRDKYLDLIQQPSGLLLITGPTGSGKSSTLYASLNRLNTENVNIITVEDPVEYQIEGLNQVQVHTKVGLTFSEGLRSILRQDPNIVMVGEIRDSETAEIAVRASLTGHLVLSTLHTNSSISAIPRLFDMGIEPYLVVSSLSGVVAQRLVRRICRDCRQAYTPSEMERNHFRKRGIQVDQIYKGAGCNSCQNSGYRGRMAIQEVLVIDDEIRSLMMQHKSMEDVQRYVRDAGMMFLLDDGLLKAQQGLTTLEEVLRVAKAYGGRDGK
;
A
#
# COMPACT_ATOMS: atom_id res chain seq x y z
N MET A 1 -12.69 -3.64 33.99
CA MET A 1 -11.73 -3.33 35.06
C MET A 1 -10.53 -4.25 34.95
N ALA A 2 -9.34 -3.75 35.33
CA ALA A 2 -8.07 -4.47 35.18
C ALA A 2 -7.85 -5.47 36.31
N ASP A 3 -8.35 -5.14 37.50
CA ASP A 3 -8.35 -6.00 38.66
C ASP A 3 -9.79 -6.21 39.13
N PRO A 4 -10.44 -7.36 38.86
CA PRO A 4 -11.79 -7.65 39.31
C PRO A 4 -11.95 -7.83 40.83
N MET A 5 -10.85 -7.88 41.59
CA MET A 5 -10.86 -7.99 43.05
C MET A 5 -10.84 -6.63 43.76
N ASP A 6 -10.81 -5.53 43.02
CA ASP A 6 -10.94 -4.19 43.58
C ASP A 6 -12.41 -3.87 43.91
N TYR A 7 -12.92 -4.50 44.98
CA TYR A 7 -14.28 -4.33 45.47
C TYR A 7 -14.56 -2.90 45.94
N TYR A 8 -13.54 -2.19 46.43
CA TYR A 8 -13.67 -0.80 46.87
C TYR A 8 -14.08 0.11 45.72
N SER A 9 -13.41 0.03 44.57
CA SER A 9 -13.77 0.81 43.38
C SER A 9 -15.15 0.48 42.83
N ILE A 10 -15.58 -0.80 42.92
CA ILE A 10 -16.92 -1.21 42.47
C ILE A 10 -18.00 -0.60 43.37
N ASP A 11 -17.82 -0.68 44.69
CA ASP A 11 -18.80 -0.18 45.64
C ASP A 11 -18.84 1.36 45.66
N ASP A 12 -17.70 2.02 45.51
CA ASP A 12 -17.65 3.48 45.37
C ASP A 12 -18.37 3.96 44.09
N MET A 13 -18.22 3.25 42.97
CA MET A 13 -18.99 3.52 41.75
C MET A 13 -20.49 3.26 41.93
N LYS A 14 -20.91 2.23 42.67
CA LYS A 14 -22.34 2.00 42.98
C LYS A 14 -22.92 3.14 43.82
N ILE A 15 -22.18 3.60 44.83
CA ILE A 15 -22.61 4.67 45.74
C ILE A 15 -22.71 5.99 44.99
N SER A 16 -21.68 6.35 44.23
CA SER A 16 -21.62 7.63 43.50
C SER A 16 -22.62 7.73 42.35
N THR A 17 -22.90 6.62 41.66
CA THR A 17 -23.82 6.62 40.50
C THR A 17 -25.27 6.28 40.86
N GLY A 18 -25.49 5.60 42.00
CA GLY A 18 -26.81 5.08 42.39
C GLY A 18 -27.31 3.90 41.55
N PHE A 19 -26.48 3.36 40.65
CA PHE A 19 -26.83 2.23 39.77
C PHE A 19 -26.13 0.93 40.20
N GLN A 20 -26.68 -0.21 39.77
CA GLN A 20 -25.96 -1.49 39.89
C GLN A 20 -24.83 -1.56 38.86
N ILE A 21 -23.60 -1.70 39.35
CA ILE A 21 -22.39 -1.88 38.52
C ILE A 21 -22.18 -3.36 38.24
N SER A 22 -22.11 -3.73 36.96
CA SER A 22 -21.74 -5.09 36.49
C SER A 22 -20.28 -5.10 36.02
N PRO A 23 -19.33 -5.64 36.81
CA PRO A 23 -17.92 -5.62 36.46
C PRO A 23 -17.61 -6.61 35.33
N VAL A 24 -16.87 -6.16 34.32
CA VAL A 24 -16.30 -6.99 33.25
C VAL A 24 -14.78 -6.91 33.29
N ILE A 25 -14.10 -8.04 33.09
CA ILE A 25 -12.63 -8.10 33.04
C ILE A 25 -12.16 -7.52 31.70
N ALA A 26 -11.19 -6.63 31.75
CA ALA A 26 -10.55 -6.06 30.58
C ALA A 26 -9.08 -5.79 30.88
N THR A 27 -8.22 -5.86 29.88
CA THR A 27 -6.81 -5.49 30.04
C THR A 27 -6.69 -3.98 30.35
N LYS A 28 -5.59 -3.58 31.00
CA LYS A 28 -5.30 -2.15 31.27
C LYS A 28 -5.36 -1.31 29.98
N TYR A 29 -4.93 -1.90 28.86
CA TYR A 29 -4.98 -1.27 27.53
C TYR A 29 -6.42 -1.01 27.06
N GLU A 30 -7.30 -2.01 27.13
CA GLU A 30 -8.71 -1.87 26.71
C GLU A 30 -9.49 -0.86 27.57
N ILE A 31 -9.14 -0.74 28.85
CA ILE A 31 -9.74 0.24 29.75
C ILE A 31 -9.35 1.66 29.35
N ILE A 32 -8.06 1.91 29.09
CA ILE A 32 -7.57 3.22 28.63
C ILE A 32 -8.24 3.58 27.30
N GLN A 33 -8.39 2.62 26.39
CA GLN A 33 -9.08 2.83 25.12
C GLN A 33 -10.57 3.20 25.32
N ALA A 34 -11.27 2.54 26.23
CA ALA A 34 -12.67 2.83 26.55
C ALA A 34 -12.83 4.21 27.21
N VAL A 35 -11.95 4.57 28.14
CA VAL A 35 -11.95 5.89 28.79
C VAL A 35 -11.76 6.99 27.76
N ASN A 36 -10.73 6.89 26.92
CA ASN A 36 -10.45 7.89 25.86
C ASN A 36 -11.61 8.02 24.87
N ARG A 37 -12.31 6.93 24.58
CA ARG A 37 -13.44 6.90 23.64
C ARG A 37 -14.71 7.55 24.21
N HIS A 38 -15.01 7.34 25.49
CA HIS A 38 -16.29 7.73 26.08
C HIS A 38 -16.24 9.07 26.82
N TYR A 39 -15.10 9.41 27.42
CA TYR A 39 -14.99 10.63 28.20
C TYR A 39 -14.52 11.83 27.39
N ASN A 40 -14.12 11.64 26.13
CA ASN A 40 -13.82 12.71 25.18
C ASN A 40 -13.05 13.86 25.84
N LEU A 41 -12.04 13.52 26.67
CA LEU A 41 -11.43 14.42 27.66
C LEU A 41 -11.26 15.79 27.02
N SER A 42 -12.14 16.71 27.40
CA SER A 42 -12.03 18.11 27.01
C SER A 42 -10.74 18.60 27.62
N ASP A 43 -9.96 19.36 26.85
CA ASP A 43 -8.68 19.92 27.30
C ASP A 43 -8.81 20.84 28.55
N SER A 44 -10.02 21.03 29.10
CA SER A 44 -10.28 21.71 30.37
C SER A 44 -9.75 20.97 31.60
N ASP A 45 -9.58 19.64 31.54
CA ASP A 45 -9.19 18.85 32.72
C ASP A 45 -7.69 18.49 32.70
N LEU A 46 -6.93 19.07 31.76
CA LEU A 46 -5.47 18.96 31.64
C LEU A 46 -4.73 20.15 32.30
N GLU A 47 -5.43 20.99 33.07
CA GLU A 47 -4.85 22.09 33.87
C GLU A 47 -4.24 21.61 35.21
N GLU A 48 -3.79 20.36 35.32
CA GLU A 48 -2.77 20.02 36.29
C GLU A 48 -1.42 19.88 35.58
N GLU A 49 -0.65 20.96 35.67
CA GLU A 49 0.75 21.05 35.31
C GLU A 49 1.55 19.86 35.87
N LYS A 50 1.87 18.91 34.99
CA LYS A 50 3.08 18.11 35.10
C LYS A 50 3.77 18.09 33.74
N ASP A 51 5.00 18.60 33.73
CA ASP A 51 5.96 18.83 32.65
C ASP A 51 5.60 19.91 31.61
N GLY A 52 6.41 20.98 31.57
CA GLY A 52 6.27 22.19 30.76
C GLY A 52 6.41 22.02 29.23
N GLU A 53 5.83 20.98 28.65
CA GLU A 53 5.69 20.82 27.21
C GLU A 53 4.46 21.56 26.68
N ALA A 54 4.64 22.34 25.61
CA ALA A 54 3.56 23.08 24.97
C ALA A 54 2.42 22.14 24.49
N PRO A 55 1.12 22.49 24.68
CA PRO A 55 -0.01 21.62 24.32
C PRO A 55 -0.02 21.08 22.89
N ALA A 56 0.54 21.83 21.94
CA ALA A 56 0.65 21.42 20.54
C ALA A 56 1.66 20.27 20.32
N ILE A 57 2.70 20.18 21.16
CA ILE A 57 3.70 19.09 21.11
C ILE A 57 2.99 17.78 21.43
N ARG A 58 2.33 17.72 22.59
CA ARG A 58 1.58 16.56 23.07
C ARG A 58 0.52 16.13 22.06
N LEU A 59 -0.20 17.08 21.47
CA LEU A 59 -1.23 16.76 20.48
C LEU A 59 -0.62 16.11 19.22
N VAL A 60 0.46 16.65 18.66
CA VAL A 60 1.11 16.03 17.48
C VAL A 60 1.65 14.65 17.82
N ASP A 61 2.27 14.47 18.98
CA ASP A 61 2.81 13.17 19.41
C ASP A 61 1.69 12.14 19.59
N GLN A 62 0.55 12.52 20.17
CA GLN A 62 -0.65 11.67 20.24
C GLN A 62 -1.19 11.32 18.85
N LEU A 63 -1.20 12.27 17.90
CA LEU A 63 -1.66 12.01 16.53
C LEU A 63 -0.75 11.00 15.83
N LEU A 64 0.57 11.14 15.99
CA LEU A 64 1.55 10.19 15.45
C LEU A 64 1.41 8.80 16.08
N GLN A 65 1.30 8.75 17.41
CA GLN A 65 1.12 7.52 18.16
C GLN A 65 -0.14 6.76 17.71
N ALA A 66 -1.27 7.46 17.64
CA ALA A 66 -2.51 6.88 17.14
C ALA A 66 -2.36 6.37 15.69
N GLY A 67 -1.68 7.13 14.82
CA GLY A 67 -1.43 6.71 13.43
C GLY A 67 -0.63 5.41 13.32
N VAL A 68 0.45 5.29 14.10
CA VAL A 68 1.28 4.08 14.16
C VAL A 68 0.51 2.90 14.73
N GLN A 69 -0.20 3.09 15.84
CA GLN A 69 -1.00 2.02 16.47
C GLN A 69 -2.12 1.51 15.55
N MET A 70 -2.76 2.40 14.80
CA MET A 70 -3.78 2.04 13.81
C MET A 70 -3.21 1.49 12.51
N LYS A 71 -1.88 1.44 12.37
CA LYS A 71 -1.17 1.06 11.13
C LYS A 71 -1.63 1.89 9.93
N ALA A 72 -1.82 3.20 10.14
CA ALA A 72 -2.16 4.14 9.08
C ALA A 72 -0.96 4.34 8.14
N SER A 73 -1.21 4.44 6.83
CA SER A 73 -0.16 4.79 5.86
C SER A 73 0.09 6.30 5.82
N ASP A 74 -0.95 7.11 6.06
CA ASP A 74 -0.88 8.56 6.00
C ASP A 74 -1.76 9.16 7.09
N ILE A 75 -1.29 10.22 7.73
CA ILE A 75 -2.04 11.12 8.60
C ILE A 75 -2.30 12.41 7.82
N HIS A 76 -3.54 12.87 7.81
CA HIS A 76 -3.95 14.09 7.16
C HIS A 76 -4.48 15.09 8.19
N ILE A 77 -3.93 16.29 8.19
CA ILE A 77 -4.43 17.45 8.94
C ILE A 77 -5.03 18.39 7.91
N ASP A 78 -6.35 18.32 7.73
CA ASP A 78 -7.06 19.05 6.68
C ASP A 78 -7.84 20.24 7.28
N PRO A 79 -7.40 21.48 7.01
CA PRO A 79 -8.15 22.64 7.42
C PRO A 79 -9.45 22.78 6.60
N GLN A 80 -10.53 23.13 7.28
CA GLN A 80 -11.80 23.56 6.71
C GLN A 80 -12.06 25.00 7.17
N GLU A 81 -13.15 25.61 6.70
CA GLU A 81 -13.52 26.98 7.05
C GLU A 81 -13.57 27.21 8.58
N SER A 82 -14.31 26.36 9.31
CA SER A 82 -14.55 26.53 10.75
C SER A 82 -13.86 25.51 11.66
N LYS A 83 -13.15 24.51 11.10
CA LYS A 83 -12.59 23.38 11.85
C LYS A 83 -11.37 22.77 11.16
N VAL A 84 -10.67 21.89 11.86
CA VAL A 84 -9.59 21.06 11.30
C VAL A 84 -10.00 19.61 11.41
N LEU A 85 -9.92 18.86 10.31
CA LEU A 85 -10.19 17.42 10.29
C LEU A 85 -8.87 16.66 10.40
N ILE A 86 -8.77 15.77 11.38
CA ILE A 86 -7.69 14.80 11.46
C ILE A 86 -8.19 13.48 10.87
N ARG A 87 -7.54 13.05 9.79
CA ARG A 87 -7.93 11.85 9.05
C ARG A 87 -6.75 10.90 8.92
N TYR A 88 -7.02 9.61 9.03
CA TYR A 88 -6.02 8.57 8.85
C TYR A 88 -6.36 7.73 7.62
N ARG A 89 -5.35 7.42 6.81
CA ARG A 89 -5.49 6.43 5.75
C ARG A 89 -5.14 5.05 6.31
N ILE A 90 -6.17 4.26 6.61
CA ILE A 90 -6.02 2.91 7.15
C ILE A 90 -6.46 1.94 6.08
N ASP A 91 -5.59 1.00 5.72
CA ASP A 91 -5.83 0.02 4.66
C ASP A 91 -6.30 0.64 3.32
N GLY A 92 -5.75 1.82 2.99
CA GLY A 92 -6.04 2.59 1.77
C GLY A 92 -7.29 3.47 1.84
N VAL A 93 -8.12 3.33 2.87
CA VAL A 93 -9.36 4.10 3.05
C VAL A 93 -9.10 5.27 4.00
N LEU A 94 -9.53 6.47 3.60
CA LEU A 94 -9.40 7.67 4.42
C LEU A 94 -10.57 7.77 5.40
N ARG A 95 -10.28 7.95 6.69
CA ARG A 95 -11.27 8.02 7.77
C ARG A 95 -11.02 9.23 8.65
N THR A 96 -12.08 9.96 9.00
CA THR A 96 -12.00 11.07 9.95
C THR A 96 -12.08 10.51 11.36
N GLU A 97 -11.01 10.69 12.13
CA GLU A 97 -10.93 10.19 13.51
C GLU A 97 -11.18 11.29 14.54
N ARG A 98 -10.72 12.52 14.26
CA ARG A 98 -10.89 13.66 15.18
C ARG A 98 -11.25 14.92 14.41
N THR A 99 -12.09 15.75 15.03
CA THR A 99 -12.36 17.11 14.58
C THR A 99 -11.85 18.07 15.64
N LEU A 100 -11.02 19.03 15.24
CA LEU A 100 -10.42 20.02 16.14
C LEU A 100 -10.96 21.42 15.83
N PRO A 101 -11.06 22.30 16.85
CA PRO A 101 -11.32 23.72 16.65
C PRO A 101 -10.28 24.37 15.73
N LYS A 102 -10.71 25.35 14.92
CA LYS A 102 -9.85 26.08 13.97
C LYS A 102 -8.61 26.71 14.61
N SER A 103 -8.72 27.12 15.87
CA SER A 103 -7.64 27.72 16.67
C SER A 103 -6.38 26.84 16.76
N HIS A 104 -6.51 25.52 16.69
CA HIS A 104 -5.38 24.58 16.77
C HIS A 104 -4.56 24.50 15.48
N GLN A 105 -5.03 25.03 14.37
CA GLN A 105 -4.38 24.83 13.06
C GLN A 105 -2.93 25.35 13.05
N ASN A 106 -2.72 26.59 13.46
CA ASN A 106 -1.41 27.23 13.34
C ASN A 106 -0.39 26.57 14.26
N SER A 107 -0.79 26.18 15.48
CA SER A 107 0.10 25.52 16.44
C SER A 107 0.46 24.10 16.00
N LEU A 108 -0.48 23.34 15.42
CA LEU A 108 -0.22 22.03 14.83
C LEU A 108 0.74 22.14 13.64
N THR A 109 0.46 23.02 12.68
CA THR A 109 1.31 23.18 11.50
C THR A 109 2.72 23.66 11.89
N ALA A 110 2.83 24.62 12.82
CA ALA A 110 4.13 25.08 13.30
C ALA A 110 4.93 23.96 13.97
N ARG A 111 4.30 23.15 14.82
CA ARG A 111 4.96 21.99 15.46
C ARG A 111 5.47 21.01 14.40
N VAL A 112 4.65 20.67 13.41
CA VAL A 112 5.05 19.77 12.33
C VAL A 112 6.21 20.36 11.51
N LYS A 113 6.17 21.65 11.19
CA LYS A 113 7.27 22.35 10.49
C LYS A 113 8.57 22.29 11.27
N ILE A 114 8.53 22.54 12.58
CA ILE A 114 9.71 22.46 13.47
C ILE A 114 10.29 21.04 13.45
N MET A 115 9.45 20.02 13.57
CA MET A 115 9.90 18.62 13.55
C MET A 115 10.59 18.25 12.23
N ALA A 116 10.15 18.83 11.12
CA ALA A 116 10.64 18.52 9.78
C ALA A 116 11.71 19.50 9.26
N ASP A 117 12.25 20.37 10.11
CA ASP A 117 13.22 21.43 9.75
C ASP A 117 12.73 22.34 8.60
N MET A 118 11.44 22.69 8.61
CA MET A 118 10.80 23.54 7.61
C MET A 118 10.70 25.01 8.06
N ASN A 119 10.56 25.93 7.11
CA ASN A 119 10.39 27.34 7.41
C ASN A 119 8.97 27.64 7.92
N ILE A 120 8.87 27.96 9.21
CA ILE A 120 7.62 28.30 9.91
C ILE A 120 7.01 29.60 9.37
N THR A 121 7.85 30.55 8.95
CA THR A 121 7.42 31.88 8.51
C THR A 121 6.86 31.88 7.09
N GLU A 122 7.25 30.92 6.25
CA GLU A 122 6.69 30.76 4.91
C GLU A 122 5.44 29.87 4.96
N THR A 123 4.31 30.42 4.51
CA THR A 123 2.98 29.76 4.54
C THR A 123 2.29 29.74 3.17
N ARG A 124 2.93 30.32 2.14
CA ARG A 124 2.37 30.52 0.80
C ARG A 124 2.96 29.57 -0.23
N LEU A 125 4.05 28.88 0.10
CA LEU A 125 4.70 27.89 -0.76
C LEU A 125 4.58 26.49 -0.16
N PRO A 126 4.44 25.44 -0.99
CA PRO A 126 4.55 24.06 -0.54
C PRO A 126 5.92 23.79 0.11
N GLN A 127 5.94 22.95 1.13
CA GLN A 127 7.16 22.53 1.82
C GLN A 127 7.14 21.02 2.08
N ASP A 128 8.28 20.37 1.88
CA ASP A 128 8.46 18.94 2.09
C ASP A 128 9.64 18.69 3.03
N GLY A 129 9.55 17.64 3.83
CA GLY A 129 10.56 17.31 4.82
C GLY A 129 10.50 15.84 5.23
N ARG A 130 11.57 15.38 5.87
CA ARG A 130 11.69 14.01 6.36
C ARG A 130 12.19 14.03 7.79
N ILE A 131 11.62 13.18 8.64
CA ILE A 131 12.06 13.00 10.03
C ILE A 131 12.09 11.51 10.37
N LYS A 132 13.22 11.05 10.91
CA LYS A 132 13.28 9.78 11.63
C LYS A 132 13.02 10.05 13.10
N THR A 133 11.94 9.49 13.64
CA THR A 133 11.56 9.68 15.04
C THR A 133 11.15 8.37 15.68
N LYS A 134 11.20 8.31 17.00
CA LYS A 134 10.70 7.17 17.77
C LYS A 134 9.27 7.43 18.16
N VAL A 135 8.38 6.50 17.83
CA VAL A 135 6.98 6.51 18.24
C VAL A 135 6.71 5.16 18.93
N ASP A 136 6.25 5.21 20.17
CA ASP A 136 6.14 4.03 21.06
C ASP A 136 7.47 3.27 21.21
N HIS A 137 7.53 2.02 20.75
CA HIS A 137 8.69 1.14 20.83
C HIS A 137 9.45 1.01 19.50
N GLY A 138 9.03 1.72 18.45
CA GLY A 138 9.60 1.61 17.11
C GLY A 138 10.20 2.92 16.60
N THR A 139 11.20 2.80 15.73
CA THR A 139 11.67 3.93 14.91
C THR A 139 10.83 3.97 13.65
N VAL A 140 10.24 5.13 13.34
CA VAL A 140 9.48 5.38 12.11
C VAL A 140 10.16 6.47 11.30
N ASP A 141 10.16 6.32 9.98
CA ASP A 141 10.56 7.37 9.06
C ASP A 141 9.28 8.06 8.54
N LEU A 142 9.20 9.37 8.67
CA LEU A 142 8.03 10.15 8.29
C LEU A 142 8.40 11.07 7.14
N ARG A 143 7.61 11.02 6.06
CA ARG A 143 7.65 12.04 5.00
C ARG A 143 6.50 13.01 5.19
N ILE A 144 6.82 14.29 5.29
CA ILE A 144 5.87 15.34 5.61
C ILE A 144 5.78 16.26 4.41
N SER A 145 4.55 16.56 3.99
CA SER A 145 4.26 17.52 2.92
C SER A 145 3.23 18.53 3.42
N ILE A 146 3.51 19.80 3.21
CA ILE A 146 2.67 20.94 3.58
C ILE A 146 2.25 21.67 2.31
N LEU A 147 0.94 21.84 2.15
CA LEU A 147 0.33 22.49 0.99
C LEU A 147 -0.55 23.67 1.44
N PRO A 148 -0.26 24.90 1.01
CA PRO A 148 -1.15 26.04 1.22
C PRO A 148 -2.52 25.82 0.57
N THR A 149 -3.60 26.05 1.31
CA THR A 149 -4.98 25.99 0.81
C THR A 149 -5.76 27.25 1.19
N VAL A 150 -6.99 27.38 0.67
CA VAL A 150 -7.88 28.52 0.96
C VAL A 150 -8.11 28.72 2.47
N PHE A 151 -8.17 27.63 3.23
CA PHE A 151 -8.40 27.67 4.67
C PHE A 151 -7.10 27.51 5.49
N GLY A 152 -5.95 27.76 4.88
CA GLY A 152 -4.61 27.65 5.45
C GLY A 152 -3.91 26.34 5.10
N GLU A 153 -2.86 25.99 5.80
CA GLU A 153 -1.96 24.91 5.38
C GLU A 153 -2.53 23.51 5.69
N LYS A 154 -2.61 22.68 4.65
CA LYS A 154 -2.88 21.24 4.75
C LYS A 154 -1.57 20.50 4.99
N VAL A 155 -1.59 19.57 5.95
CA VAL A 155 -0.43 18.72 6.25
C VAL A 155 -0.77 17.27 5.92
N VAL A 156 0.16 16.58 5.27
CA VAL A 156 0.13 15.14 5.08
C VAL A 156 1.43 14.55 5.62
N ILE A 157 1.31 13.59 6.54
CA ILE A 157 2.42 12.85 7.13
C ILE A 157 2.30 11.40 6.67
N ARG A 158 3.18 10.94 5.79
CA ARG A 158 3.29 9.54 5.41
C ARG A 158 4.17 8.80 6.41
N ILE A 159 3.62 7.75 7.01
CA ILE A 159 4.33 6.89 7.95
C ILE A 159 4.98 5.75 7.16
N LEU A 160 6.31 5.68 7.17
CA LEU A 160 7.07 4.57 6.62
C LEU A 160 7.48 3.67 7.78
N ASP A 161 6.80 2.52 7.87
CA ASP A 161 7.11 1.48 8.84
C ASP A 161 8.25 0.61 8.29
N LEU A 162 9.45 0.82 8.84
CA LEU A 162 10.71 0.17 8.46
C LEU A 162 10.70 -1.35 8.72
N ALA A 163 9.91 -1.84 9.68
CA ALA A 163 10.00 -3.22 10.16
C ALA A 163 9.06 -4.19 9.42
N ASN A 164 7.93 -3.71 8.87
CA ASN A 164 6.87 -4.57 8.33
C ASN A 164 6.91 -4.77 6.80
N THR A 165 7.89 -4.20 6.08
CA THR A 165 7.85 -4.11 4.60
C THR A 165 8.79 -5.07 3.86
N LEU A 166 9.75 -5.71 4.56
CA LEU A 166 10.65 -6.72 3.99
C LEU A 166 10.12 -8.15 4.13
N GLY A 167 8.80 -8.33 3.98
CA GLY A 167 8.20 -9.67 3.96
C GLY A 167 8.73 -10.52 2.81
N GLY A 168 8.82 -11.83 3.02
CA GLY A 168 9.17 -12.77 1.94
C GLY A 168 8.12 -12.80 0.83
N ILE A 169 8.49 -13.30 -0.36
CA ILE A 169 7.55 -13.46 -1.49
C ILE A 169 6.30 -14.26 -1.07
N ASP A 170 6.44 -15.21 -0.15
CA ASP A 170 5.34 -16.02 0.38
C ASP A 170 4.27 -15.19 1.12
N GLU A 171 4.65 -14.03 1.67
CA GLU A 171 3.72 -13.14 2.39
C GLU A 171 2.93 -12.21 1.46
N LEU A 172 3.34 -12.09 0.19
CA LEU A 172 2.66 -11.28 -0.82
C LEU A 172 1.29 -11.86 -1.20
N GLY A 173 1.00 -13.10 -0.82
CA GLY A 173 -0.31 -13.72 -1.00
C GLY A 173 -0.59 -14.11 -2.45
N PHE A 174 0.43 -14.50 -3.22
CA PHE A 174 0.22 -15.13 -4.52
C PHE A 174 -0.60 -16.42 -4.37
N HIS A 175 -1.54 -16.65 -5.29
CA HIS A 175 -2.07 -17.99 -5.49
C HIS A 175 -0.93 -18.92 -5.97
N PRO A 176 -0.86 -20.20 -5.54
CA PRO A 176 0.25 -21.10 -5.89
C PRO A 176 0.63 -21.11 -7.38
N VAL A 177 -0.36 -21.19 -8.27
CA VAL A 177 -0.16 -21.15 -9.73
C VAL A 177 0.56 -19.87 -10.19
N ASN A 178 0.14 -18.71 -9.67
CA ASN A 178 0.76 -17.43 -10.04
C ASN A 178 2.10 -17.23 -9.32
N ARG A 179 2.25 -17.78 -8.12
CA ARG A 179 3.52 -17.77 -7.37
C ARG A 179 4.59 -18.50 -8.17
N ASP A 180 4.31 -19.71 -8.62
CA ASP A 180 5.30 -20.56 -9.29
C ASP A 180 5.73 -19.90 -10.62
N LYS A 181 4.77 -19.40 -11.42
CA LYS A 181 5.07 -18.58 -12.61
C LYS A 181 5.93 -17.34 -12.29
N TYR A 182 5.62 -16.65 -11.19
CA TYR A 182 6.36 -15.46 -10.79
C TYR A 182 7.79 -15.78 -10.37
N LEU A 183 7.97 -16.86 -9.61
CA LEU A 183 9.27 -17.36 -9.19
C LEU A 183 10.14 -17.74 -10.40
N ASP A 184 9.55 -18.43 -11.38
CA ASP A 184 10.25 -18.78 -12.62
C ASP A 184 10.71 -17.52 -13.38
N LEU A 185 9.87 -16.49 -13.45
CA LEU A 185 10.18 -15.22 -14.13
C LEU A 185 11.34 -14.47 -13.46
N ILE A 186 11.37 -14.36 -12.13
CA ILE A 186 12.42 -13.62 -11.42
C ILE A 186 13.75 -14.38 -11.35
N GLN A 187 13.76 -15.67 -11.67
CA GLN A 187 14.98 -16.50 -11.72
C GLN A 187 15.61 -16.56 -13.12
N GLN A 188 15.00 -15.92 -14.12
CA GLN A 188 15.57 -15.86 -15.45
C GLN A 188 16.89 -15.08 -15.46
N PRO A 189 17.88 -15.49 -16.27
CA PRO A 189 19.17 -14.80 -16.35
C PRO A 189 19.05 -13.40 -16.94
N SER A 190 18.10 -13.20 -17.85
CA SER A 190 17.83 -11.92 -18.48
C SER A 190 16.38 -11.79 -18.92
N GLY A 191 15.95 -10.56 -19.11
CA GLY A 191 14.59 -10.25 -19.57
C GLY A 191 13.96 -9.10 -18.80
N LEU A 192 12.91 -8.53 -19.37
CA LEU A 192 12.16 -7.44 -18.77
C LEU A 192 10.92 -8.00 -18.05
N LEU A 193 10.82 -7.78 -16.75
CA LEU A 193 9.66 -8.11 -15.93
C LEU A 193 9.02 -6.83 -15.40
N LEU A 194 7.75 -6.64 -15.74
CA LEU A 194 7.00 -5.45 -15.36
C LEU A 194 5.95 -5.76 -14.30
N ILE A 195 5.92 -4.97 -13.23
CA ILE A 195 4.82 -4.99 -12.27
C ILE A 195 3.93 -3.78 -12.52
N THR A 196 2.64 -4.01 -12.70
CA THR A 196 1.69 -2.97 -13.09
C THR A 196 0.55 -2.79 -12.11
N GLY A 197 0.04 -1.56 -12.08
CA GLY A 197 -1.11 -1.18 -11.29
C GLY A 197 -1.06 0.26 -10.82
N PRO A 198 -2.16 0.77 -10.25
CA PRO A 198 -2.29 2.14 -9.80
C PRO A 198 -1.38 2.41 -8.60
N THR A 199 -1.33 3.66 -8.18
CA THR A 199 -0.67 4.06 -6.94
C THR A 199 -1.25 3.30 -5.76
N GLY A 200 -0.39 2.80 -4.87
CA GLY A 200 -0.80 2.06 -3.68
C GLY A 200 -1.25 0.62 -3.94
N SER A 201 -0.99 0.04 -5.11
CA SER A 201 -1.25 -1.39 -5.38
C SER A 201 -0.18 -2.34 -4.83
N GLY A 202 0.86 -1.83 -4.18
CA GLY A 202 1.94 -2.64 -3.59
C GLY A 202 3.05 -3.06 -4.56
N LYS A 203 3.20 -2.38 -5.72
CA LYS A 203 4.25 -2.71 -6.71
C LYS A 203 5.65 -2.70 -6.11
N SER A 204 5.99 -1.62 -5.41
CA SER A 204 7.30 -1.47 -4.76
C SER A 204 7.52 -2.56 -3.72
N SER A 205 6.50 -2.92 -2.92
CA SER A 205 6.62 -4.01 -1.94
C SER A 205 6.93 -5.35 -2.62
N THR A 206 6.28 -5.66 -3.74
CA THR A 206 6.56 -6.87 -4.53
C THR A 206 7.95 -6.86 -5.15
N LEU A 207 8.41 -5.70 -5.66
CA LEU A 207 9.79 -5.54 -6.15
C LEU A 207 10.80 -5.77 -5.03
N TYR A 208 10.65 -5.11 -3.90
CA TYR A 208 11.57 -5.22 -2.75
C TYR A 208 11.63 -6.66 -2.22
N ALA A 209 10.49 -7.35 -2.09
CA ALA A 209 10.45 -8.76 -1.69
C ALA A 209 11.19 -9.68 -2.69
N SER A 210 11.14 -9.35 -3.99
CA SER A 210 11.82 -10.10 -5.03
C SER A 210 13.32 -9.86 -5.03
N LEU A 211 13.72 -8.60 -4.91
CA LEU A 211 15.12 -8.22 -4.76
C LEU A 211 15.74 -8.87 -3.53
N ASN A 212 15.05 -8.85 -2.40
CA ASN A 212 15.53 -9.49 -1.16
C ASN A 212 15.71 -11.01 -1.31
N ARG A 213 14.85 -11.68 -2.10
CA ARG A 213 15.01 -13.11 -2.41
C ARG A 213 16.23 -13.39 -3.30
N LEU A 214 16.49 -12.49 -4.26
CA LEU A 214 17.56 -12.63 -5.24
C LEU A 214 18.91 -12.15 -4.69
N ASN A 215 18.90 -11.42 -3.58
CA ASN A 215 20.06 -10.88 -2.89
C ASN A 215 20.93 -12.00 -2.32
N THR A 216 21.92 -12.41 -3.10
CA THR A 216 22.93 -13.42 -2.72
C THR A 216 24.31 -12.87 -3.04
N GLU A 217 25.35 -13.34 -2.36
CA GLU A 217 26.71 -12.79 -2.47
C GLU A 217 27.28 -12.76 -3.90
N ASN A 218 26.80 -13.66 -4.77
CA ASN A 218 27.29 -13.79 -6.15
C ASN A 218 26.45 -13.01 -7.18
N VAL A 219 25.48 -12.19 -6.74
CA VAL A 219 24.57 -11.47 -7.63
C VAL A 219 24.67 -9.97 -7.34
N ASN A 220 25.18 -9.21 -8.31
CA ASN A 220 25.24 -7.76 -8.24
C ASN A 220 23.87 -7.16 -8.61
N ILE A 221 23.20 -6.58 -7.62
CA ILE A 221 21.88 -5.95 -7.77
C ILE A 221 22.02 -4.45 -7.60
N ILE A 222 21.59 -3.70 -8.62
CA ILE A 222 21.64 -2.23 -8.61
C ILE A 222 20.29 -1.63 -8.98
N THR A 223 19.83 -0.65 -8.21
CA THR A 223 18.51 -0.01 -8.39
C THR A 223 18.63 1.48 -8.69
N VAL A 224 17.64 2.03 -9.42
CA VAL A 224 17.41 3.47 -9.55
C VAL A 224 15.97 3.81 -9.15
N GLU A 225 15.80 4.68 -8.16
CA GLU A 225 14.51 4.90 -7.46
C GLU A 225 14.24 6.38 -7.19
N ASP A 226 12.96 6.77 -7.16
CA ASP A 226 12.54 8.15 -6.87
C ASP A 226 11.37 8.19 -5.86
N PRO A 227 11.65 8.28 -4.55
CA PRO A 227 12.94 8.08 -3.89
C PRO A 227 13.20 6.61 -3.52
N VAL A 228 14.37 6.33 -2.96
CA VAL A 228 14.62 5.04 -2.27
C VAL A 228 13.70 4.96 -1.04
N GLU A 229 12.84 3.94 -1.01
CA GLU A 229 11.84 3.76 0.05
C GLU A 229 12.46 3.12 1.30
N TYR A 230 13.29 2.09 1.12
CA TYR A 230 14.00 1.41 2.21
C TYR A 230 15.42 1.07 1.76
N GLN A 231 16.35 1.04 2.70
CA GLN A 231 17.71 0.57 2.45
C GLN A 231 17.76 -0.94 2.67
N ILE A 232 18.10 -1.70 1.63
CA ILE A 232 18.33 -3.15 1.70
C ILE A 232 19.85 -3.39 1.73
N GLU A 233 20.31 -4.06 2.78
CA GLU A 233 21.71 -4.49 2.88
C GLU A 233 22.06 -5.45 1.73
N GLY A 234 23.22 -5.25 1.09
CA GLY A 234 23.66 -6.05 -0.07
C GLY A 234 23.23 -5.49 -1.43
N LEU A 235 22.32 -4.51 -1.47
CA LEU A 235 21.93 -3.83 -2.70
C LEU A 235 22.61 -2.47 -2.86
N ASN A 236 22.93 -2.12 -4.11
CA ASN A 236 23.35 -0.78 -4.47
C ASN A 236 22.14 0.04 -4.94
N GLN A 237 21.64 0.95 -4.10
CA GLN A 237 20.42 1.71 -4.41
C GLN A 237 20.73 3.17 -4.76
N VAL A 238 20.45 3.58 -5.99
CA VAL A 238 20.64 4.93 -6.50
C VAL A 238 19.34 5.72 -6.39
N GLN A 239 19.37 6.87 -5.72
CA GLN A 239 18.23 7.79 -5.69
C GLN A 239 18.32 8.80 -6.82
N VAL A 240 17.21 9.03 -7.53
CA VAL A 240 17.07 10.09 -8.53
C VAL A 240 17.28 11.46 -7.87
N HIS A 241 18.09 12.30 -8.51
CA HIS A 241 18.37 13.66 -8.08
C HIS A 241 18.29 14.61 -9.28
N THR A 242 17.07 15.00 -9.63
CA THR A 242 16.78 15.86 -10.79
C THR A 242 17.50 17.21 -10.76
N LYS A 243 17.72 17.80 -9.57
CA LYS A 243 18.42 19.09 -9.41
C LYS A 243 19.87 19.07 -9.92
N VAL A 244 20.52 17.90 -9.92
CA VAL A 244 21.91 17.72 -10.40
C VAL A 244 21.96 16.91 -11.70
N GLY A 245 20.80 16.67 -12.34
CA GLY A 245 20.71 15.95 -13.61
C GLY A 245 20.70 14.42 -13.52
N LEU A 246 20.71 13.83 -12.32
CA LEU A 246 20.63 12.37 -12.15
C LEU A 246 19.16 11.92 -12.28
N THR A 247 18.72 11.64 -13.51
CA THR A 247 17.37 11.13 -13.85
C THR A 247 17.31 9.60 -13.83
N PHE A 248 16.12 9.01 -14.06
CA PHE A 248 15.98 7.57 -14.27
C PHE A 248 16.82 7.06 -15.45
N SER A 249 16.74 7.73 -16.61
CA SER A 249 17.49 7.35 -17.81
C SER A 249 19.01 7.45 -17.60
N GLU A 250 19.49 8.53 -16.98
CA GLU A 250 20.92 8.72 -16.72
C GLU A 250 21.46 7.77 -15.65
N GLY A 251 20.69 7.56 -14.59
CA GLY A 251 20.99 6.57 -13.56
C GLY A 251 21.09 5.18 -14.17
N LEU A 252 20.10 4.77 -14.95
CA LEU A 252 20.08 3.46 -15.61
C LEU A 252 21.27 3.28 -16.57
N ARG A 253 21.62 4.27 -17.40
CA ARG A 253 22.82 4.20 -18.25
C ARG A 253 24.10 3.96 -17.45
N SER A 254 24.21 4.62 -16.31
CA SER A 254 25.37 4.51 -15.43
C SER A 254 25.43 3.15 -14.76
N ILE A 255 24.29 2.62 -14.31
CA ILE A 255 24.17 1.30 -13.72
C ILE A 255 24.65 0.20 -14.67
N LEU A 256 24.35 0.29 -15.97
CA LEU A 256 24.79 -0.72 -16.95
C LEU A 256 26.31 -0.79 -17.14
N ARG A 257 27.07 0.18 -16.62
CA ARG A 257 28.55 0.16 -16.61
C ARG A 257 29.13 -0.30 -15.27
N GLN A 258 28.30 -0.85 -14.38
CA GLN A 258 28.68 -1.30 -13.05
C GLN A 258 28.63 -2.84 -12.91
N ASP A 259 28.67 -3.57 -14.04
CA ASP A 259 28.60 -5.03 -14.09
C ASP A 259 27.40 -5.63 -13.31
N PRO A 260 26.15 -5.12 -13.49
CA PRO A 260 25.01 -5.65 -12.76
C PRO A 260 24.56 -7.01 -13.33
N ASN A 261 24.04 -7.89 -12.48
CA ASN A 261 23.25 -9.05 -12.93
C ASN A 261 21.77 -8.68 -13.01
N ILE A 262 21.30 -7.92 -12.03
CA ILE A 262 19.90 -7.52 -11.89
C ILE A 262 19.83 -6.00 -11.77
N VAL A 263 18.96 -5.39 -12.56
CA VAL A 263 18.70 -3.97 -12.53
C VAL A 263 17.24 -3.72 -12.16
N MET A 264 16.99 -2.89 -11.16
CA MET A 264 15.64 -2.44 -10.85
C MET A 264 15.48 -0.95 -11.17
N VAL A 265 14.49 -0.63 -12.00
CA VAL A 265 14.12 0.73 -12.33
C VAL A 265 12.77 1.00 -11.66
N GLY A 266 12.72 1.96 -10.73
CA GLY A 266 11.53 2.21 -9.91
C GLY A 266 10.24 2.31 -10.73
N GLU A 267 10.32 2.99 -11.87
CA GLU A 267 9.25 3.01 -12.88
C GLU A 267 9.77 3.46 -14.26
N ILE A 268 9.05 3.06 -15.30
CA ILE A 268 9.28 3.55 -16.66
C ILE A 268 8.18 4.57 -16.99
N ARG A 269 8.57 5.86 -17.11
CA ARG A 269 7.65 6.96 -17.41
C ARG A 269 7.75 7.47 -18.85
N ASP A 270 8.93 7.36 -19.45
CA ASP A 270 9.29 7.96 -20.74
C ASP A 270 9.93 6.94 -21.69
N SER A 271 10.02 7.33 -22.96
CA SER A 271 10.56 6.53 -24.05
C SER A 271 12.04 6.21 -23.87
N GLU A 272 12.81 7.16 -23.36
CA GLU A 272 14.26 7.02 -23.17
C GLU A 272 14.56 5.93 -22.13
N THR A 273 13.91 5.98 -20.97
CA THR A 273 14.05 4.98 -19.92
C THR A 273 13.58 3.61 -20.39
N ALA A 274 12.45 3.56 -21.12
CA ALA A 274 11.92 2.33 -21.70
C ALA A 274 12.91 1.68 -22.67
N GLU A 275 13.51 2.47 -23.57
CA GLU A 275 14.47 2.00 -24.57
C GLU A 275 15.71 1.40 -23.91
N ILE A 276 16.27 2.08 -22.90
CA ILE A 276 17.44 1.58 -22.18
C ILE A 276 17.10 0.29 -21.42
N ALA A 277 15.95 0.22 -20.74
CA ALA A 277 15.52 -0.96 -20.00
C ALA A 277 15.34 -2.19 -20.93
N VAL A 278 14.72 -1.99 -22.09
CA VAL A 278 14.55 -3.01 -23.11
C VAL A 278 15.90 -3.48 -23.65
N ARG A 279 16.81 -2.56 -24.01
CA ARG A 279 18.15 -2.94 -24.48
C ARG A 279 18.94 -3.69 -23.41
N ALA A 280 18.90 -3.24 -22.15
CA ALA A 280 19.56 -3.91 -21.03
C ALA A 280 19.08 -5.37 -20.88
N SER A 281 17.77 -5.59 -21.01
CA SER A 281 17.20 -6.93 -20.91
C SER A 281 17.63 -7.87 -22.04
N LEU A 282 17.93 -7.32 -23.22
CA LEU A 282 18.46 -8.08 -24.36
C LEU A 282 19.97 -8.33 -24.27
N THR A 283 20.69 -7.55 -23.46
CA THR A 283 22.14 -7.68 -23.27
C THR A 283 22.52 -8.49 -22.04
N GLY A 284 21.63 -9.38 -21.56
CA GLY A 284 21.95 -10.34 -20.51
C GLY A 284 21.64 -9.90 -19.09
N HIS A 285 20.82 -8.85 -18.90
CA HIS A 285 20.41 -8.38 -17.57
C HIS A 285 18.96 -8.78 -17.27
N LEU A 286 18.68 -9.17 -16.02
CA LEU A 286 17.30 -9.21 -15.54
C LEU A 286 16.88 -7.80 -15.14
N VAL A 287 15.89 -7.25 -15.81
CA VAL A 287 15.39 -5.89 -15.57
C VAL A 287 14.02 -5.95 -14.94
N LEU A 288 13.91 -5.44 -13.72
CA LEU A 288 12.65 -5.32 -12.98
C LEU A 288 12.18 -3.88 -13.01
N SER A 289 10.92 -3.63 -13.38
CA SER A 289 10.38 -2.27 -13.33
C SER A 289 8.87 -2.22 -13.11
N THR A 290 8.32 -1.01 -13.01
CA THR A 290 6.89 -0.80 -12.87
C THR A 290 6.29 0.09 -13.96
N LEU A 291 5.02 -0.18 -14.27
CA LEU A 291 4.17 0.68 -15.09
C LEU A 291 2.84 0.98 -14.39
N HIS A 292 2.20 2.07 -14.80
CA HIS A 292 0.88 2.48 -14.34
C HIS A 292 -0.21 2.08 -15.35
N THR A 293 -0.31 0.78 -15.64
CA THR A 293 -1.37 0.24 -16.50
C THR A 293 -2.46 -0.43 -15.67
N ASN A 294 -3.66 -0.49 -16.24
CA ASN A 294 -4.77 -1.14 -15.56
C ASN A 294 -4.62 -2.64 -15.59
N SER A 295 -3.98 -3.23 -16.61
CA SER A 295 -3.79 -4.67 -16.75
C SER A 295 -2.41 -5.16 -17.14
N SER A 296 -2.17 -6.47 -17.00
CA SER A 296 -0.94 -7.11 -17.50
C SER A 296 -0.85 -6.97 -19.02
N ILE A 297 -1.93 -7.30 -19.73
CA ILE A 297 -2.01 -7.21 -21.19
C ILE A 297 -1.83 -5.78 -21.69
N SER A 298 -2.42 -4.78 -21.00
CA SER A 298 -2.29 -3.36 -21.39
C SER A 298 -0.90 -2.76 -21.16
N ALA A 299 0.03 -3.48 -20.53
CA ALA A 299 1.42 -3.07 -20.47
C ALA A 299 2.12 -3.12 -21.83
N ILE A 300 1.74 -4.07 -22.69
CA ILE A 300 2.30 -4.23 -24.03
C ILE A 300 2.04 -3.00 -24.92
N PRO A 301 0.77 -2.58 -25.16
CA PRO A 301 0.52 -1.38 -25.95
C PRO A 301 1.09 -0.12 -25.30
N ARG A 302 1.23 -0.07 -23.96
CA ARG A 302 1.88 1.06 -23.29
C ARG A 302 3.35 1.20 -23.68
N LEU A 303 4.08 0.10 -23.92
CA LEU A 303 5.45 0.14 -24.43
C LEU A 303 5.48 0.64 -25.88
N PHE A 304 4.51 0.24 -26.71
CA PHE A 304 4.37 0.75 -28.08
C PHE A 304 4.07 2.25 -28.11
N ASP A 305 3.18 2.73 -27.23
CA ASP A 305 2.86 4.15 -27.08
C ASP A 305 4.08 4.99 -26.65
N MET A 306 5.04 4.37 -25.96
CA MET A 306 6.33 4.97 -25.61
C MET A 306 7.35 4.91 -26.76
N GLY A 307 6.97 4.43 -27.94
CA GLY A 307 7.82 4.37 -29.13
C GLY A 307 8.78 3.17 -29.15
N ILE A 308 8.56 2.14 -28.32
CA ILE A 308 9.35 0.93 -28.39
C ILE A 308 8.87 0.06 -29.55
N GLU A 309 9.80 -0.30 -30.43
CA GLU A 309 9.51 -1.14 -31.59
C GLU A 309 8.93 -2.50 -31.18
N PRO A 310 7.89 -3.01 -31.86
CA PRO A 310 7.23 -4.26 -31.47
C PRO A 310 8.16 -5.45 -31.33
N TYR A 311 9.12 -5.63 -32.25
CA TYR A 311 10.07 -6.73 -32.19
C TYR A 311 10.99 -6.66 -30.95
N LEU A 312 11.30 -5.45 -30.45
CA LEU A 312 12.08 -5.27 -29.23
C LEU A 312 11.25 -5.66 -28.01
N VAL A 313 9.98 -5.28 -27.94
CA VAL A 313 9.09 -5.70 -26.85
C VAL A 313 8.93 -7.21 -26.84
N VAL A 314 8.69 -7.82 -28.01
CA VAL A 314 8.56 -9.28 -28.15
C VAL A 314 9.80 -10.02 -27.69
N SER A 315 10.99 -9.50 -27.96
CA SER A 315 12.24 -10.18 -27.60
C SER A 315 12.65 -9.95 -26.15
N SER A 316 12.36 -8.77 -25.59
CA SER A 316 12.77 -8.36 -24.24
C SER A 316 11.81 -8.77 -23.13
N LEU A 317 10.50 -8.68 -23.35
CA LEU A 317 9.50 -8.83 -22.30
C LEU A 317 9.35 -10.30 -21.91
N SER A 318 9.70 -10.65 -20.68
CA SER A 318 9.53 -12.00 -20.13
C SER A 318 8.14 -12.20 -19.52
N GLY A 319 7.63 -11.18 -18.85
CA GLY A 319 6.35 -11.26 -18.18
C GLY A 319 5.84 -9.94 -17.64
N VAL A 320 4.55 -9.92 -17.30
CA VAL A 320 3.88 -8.78 -16.69
C VAL A 320 3.00 -9.25 -15.54
N VAL A 321 3.20 -8.67 -14.35
CA VAL A 321 2.38 -8.92 -13.17
C VAL A 321 1.46 -7.73 -12.95
N ALA A 322 0.15 -7.93 -13.08
CA ALA A 322 -0.80 -6.89 -12.66
C ALA A 322 -1.19 -7.13 -11.20
N GLN A 323 -1.17 -6.08 -10.39
CA GLN A 323 -1.42 -6.19 -8.95
C GLN A 323 -2.43 -5.15 -8.45
N ARG A 324 -3.26 -5.54 -7.48
CA ARG A 324 -4.10 -4.65 -6.66
C ARG A 324 -4.06 -5.09 -5.21
N LEU A 325 -4.39 -4.20 -4.28
CA LEU A 325 -4.59 -4.54 -2.87
C LEU A 325 -6.08 -4.55 -2.52
N VAL A 326 -6.52 -5.65 -1.91
CA VAL A 326 -7.83 -5.79 -1.28
C VAL A 326 -7.68 -5.84 0.23
N ARG A 327 -8.68 -5.34 0.96
CA ARG A 327 -8.70 -5.41 2.42
C ARG A 327 -8.97 -6.85 2.87
N ARG A 328 -8.29 -7.29 3.94
CA ARG A 328 -8.50 -8.62 4.55
C ARG A 328 -9.67 -8.56 5.52
N ILE A 329 -10.52 -9.58 5.54
CA ILE A 329 -11.58 -9.69 6.55
C ILE A 329 -10.93 -9.77 7.94
N CYS A 330 -11.46 -8.99 8.90
CA CYS A 330 -11.01 -9.05 10.28
C CYS A 330 -11.29 -10.44 10.87
N ARG A 331 -10.24 -11.11 11.38
CA ARG A 331 -10.31 -12.47 11.93
C ARG A 331 -11.29 -12.57 13.11
N ASP A 332 -11.36 -11.54 13.93
CA ASP A 332 -12.15 -11.54 15.19
C ASP A 332 -13.66 -11.37 14.97
N CYS A 333 -14.08 -10.84 13.81
CA CYS A 333 -15.49 -10.61 13.49
C CYS A 333 -15.92 -11.21 12.15
N ARG A 334 -15.16 -12.18 11.66
CA ARG A 334 -15.47 -12.91 10.42
C ARG A 334 -16.74 -13.74 10.61
N GLN A 335 -17.72 -13.53 9.74
CA GLN A 335 -18.99 -14.26 9.75
C GLN A 335 -19.27 -14.86 8.37
N ALA A 336 -19.67 -16.13 8.36
CA ALA A 336 -20.16 -16.79 7.16
C ALA A 336 -21.61 -16.36 6.88
N TYR A 337 -21.97 -16.24 5.61
CA TYR A 337 -23.34 -16.04 5.17
C TYR A 337 -23.60 -16.75 3.85
N THR A 338 -24.87 -17.04 3.59
CA THR A 338 -25.31 -17.61 2.32
C THR A 338 -25.34 -16.52 1.26
N PRO A 339 -24.57 -16.63 0.16
CA PRO A 339 -24.58 -15.64 -0.91
C PRO A 339 -25.94 -15.60 -1.61
N SER A 340 -26.39 -14.39 -1.95
CA SER A 340 -27.51 -14.15 -2.85
C SER A 340 -27.25 -14.75 -4.24
N GLU A 341 -28.29 -14.93 -5.05
CA GLU A 341 -28.15 -15.46 -6.41
C GLU A 341 -27.23 -14.57 -7.28
N MET A 342 -27.30 -13.26 -7.11
CA MET A 342 -26.41 -12.31 -7.79
C MET A 342 -24.94 -12.53 -7.40
N GLU A 343 -24.66 -12.72 -6.11
CA GLU A 343 -23.29 -13.00 -5.64
C GLU A 343 -22.82 -14.37 -6.16
N ARG A 344 -23.65 -15.41 -6.11
CA ARG A 344 -23.34 -16.74 -6.67
C ARG A 344 -23.03 -16.67 -8.16
N ASN A 345 -23.72 -15.82 -8.91
CA ASN A 345 -23.48 -15.65 -10.34
C ASN A 345 -22.07 -15.14 -10.65
N HIS A 346 -21.47 -14.29 -9.81
CA HIS A 346 -20.08 -13.84 -10.00
C HIS A 346 -19.08 -15.00 -9.93
N PHE A 347 -19.28 -15.95 -9.01
CA PHE A 347 -18.44 -17.14 -8.88
C PHE A 347 -18.72 -18.15 -10.00
N ARG A 348 -20.00 -18.42 -10.30
CA ARG A 348 -20.42 -19.41 -11.30
C ARG A 348 -19.91 -19.09 -12.70
N LYS A 349 -19.87 -17.80 -13.07
CA LYS A 349 -19.28 -17.34 -14.36
C LYS A 349 -17.82 -17.75 -14.55
N ARG A 350 -17.11 -18.11 -13.47
CA ARG A 350 -15.70 -18.55 -13.47
C ARG A 350 -15.56 -20.02 -13.04
N GLY A 351 -16.65 -20.78 -13.06
CA GLY A 351 -16.65 -22.20 -12.68
C GLY A 351 -16.46 -22.43 -11.17
N ILE A 352 -16.58 -21.40 -10.34
CA ILE A 352 -16.43 -21.51 -8.89
C ILE A 352 -17.82 -21.72 -8.28
N GLN A 353 -18.01 -22.82 -7.55
CA GLN A 353 -19.21 -23.07 -6.76
C GLN A 353 -19.00 -22.65 -5.31
N VAL A 354 -19.94 -21.87 -4.78
CA VAL A 354 -19.92 -21.38 -3.40
C VAL A 354 -21.27 -21.56 -2.74
N ASP A 355 -21.26 -22.22 -1.58
CA ASP A 355 -22.43 -22.36 -0.72
C ASP A 355 -22.46 -21.31 0.40
N GLN A 356 -21.26 -20.88 0.82
CA GLN A 356 -21.06 -19.87 1.84
C GLN A 356 -19.90 -18.95 1.43
N ILE A 357 -20.03 -17.68 1.77
CA ILE A 357 -18.96 -16.68 1.68
C ILE A 357 -18.88 -15.90 2.99
N TYR A 358 -17.88 -15.03 3.13
CA TYR A 358 -17.56 -14.39 4.39
C TYR A 358 -17.62 -12.87 4.30
N LYS A 359 -18.01 -12.24 5.41
CA LYS A 359 -17.93 -10.80 5.64
C LYS A 359 -17.41 -10.50 7.03
N GLY A 360 -16.89 -9.30 7.24
CA GLY A 360 -16.59 -8.80 8.58
C GLY A 360 -17.79 -8.05 9.16
N ALA A 361 -18.27 -8.45 10.34
CA ALA A 361 -19.40 -7.78 11.00
C ALA A 361 -19.03 -6.43 11.62
N GLY A 362 -17.74 -6.19 11.85
CA GLY A 362 -17.24 -5.05 12.62
C GLY A 362 -17.10 -5.41 14.09
N CYS A 363 -15.95 -5.07 14.67
CA CYS A 363 -15.66 -5.19 16.10
C CYS A 363 -14.63 -4.14 16.51
N ASN A 364 -14.31 -4.07 17.80
CA ASN A 364 -13.31 -3.13 18.33
C ASN A 364 -11.91 -3.34 17.69
N SER A 365 -11.49 -4.58 17.44
CA SER A 365 -10.18 -4.88 16.84
C SER A 365 -9.99 -4.30 15.43
N CYS A 366 -11.09 -4.11 14.68
CA CYS A 366 -11.06 -3.53 13.34
C CYS A 366 -11.74 -2.15 13.29
N GLN A 367 -12.01 -1.55 14.45
CA GLN A 367 -12.70 -0.26 14.56
C GLN A 367 -13.99 -0.24 13.74
N ASN A 368 -14.81 -1.30 13.92
CA ASN A 368 -16.08 -1.50 13.25
C ASN A 368 -16.03 -1.48 11.71
N SER A 369 -14.86 -1.63 11.11
CA SER A 369 -14.72 -1.65 9.64
C SER A 369 -15.11 -2.98 9.00
N GLY A 370 -14.96 -4.08 9.75
CA GLY A 370 -15.01 -5.44 9.21
C GLY A 370 -13.70 -5.91 8.57
N TYR A 371 -12.69 -5.05 8.46
CA TYR A 371 -11.43 -5.34 7.78
C TYR A 371 -10.20 -5.02 8.63
N ARG A 372 -9.13 -5.79 8.48
CA ARG A 372 -7.85 -5.48 9.15
C ARG A 372 -6.68 -5.96 8.32
N GLY A 373 -5.90 -5.03 7.80
CA GLY A 373 -4.78 -5.30 6.90
C GLY A 373 -5.23 -5.48 5.44
N ARG A 374 -4.23 -5.68 4.58
CA ARG A 374 -4.41 -5.83 3.13
C ARG A 374 -3.74 -7.09 2.62
N MET A 375 -4.21 -7.59 1.48
CA MET A 375 -3.51 -8.59 0.69
C MET A 375 -3.51 -8.18 -0.77
N ALA A 376 -2.53 -8.65 -1.52
CA ALA A 376 -2.55 -8.48 -2.95
C ALA A 376 -3.50 -9.49 -3.60
N ILE A 377 -4.06 -9.06 -4.73
CA ILE A 377 -4.56 -9.94 -5.77
C ILE A 377 -3.67 -9.70 -7.00
N GLN A 378 -3.32 -10.78 -7.69
CA GLN A 378 -2.32 -10.78 -8.75
C GLN A 378 -2.78 -11.59 -9.95
N GLU A 379 -2.43 -11.11 -11.13
CA GLU A 379 -2.36 -11.94 -12.34
C GLU A 379 -0.95 -11.88 -12.92
N VAL A 380 -0.50 -13.00 -13.47
CA VAL A 380 0.85 -13.15 -14.00
C VAL A 380 0.75 -13.59 -15.46
N LEU A 381 1.03 -12.65 -16.36
CA LEU A 381 1.17 -12.89 -17.79
C LEU A 381 2.61 -13.29 -18.08
N VAL A 382 2.82 -14.51 -18.56
CA VAL A 382 4.13 -14.99 -19.07
C VAL A 382 4.11 -14.81 -20.58
N ILE A 383 5.17 -14.24 -21.15
CA ILE A 383 5.30 -14.05 -22.61
C ILE A 383 5.89 -15.30 -23.24
N ASP A 384 5.01 -16.22 -23.60
CA ASP A 384 5.33 -17.48 -24.29
C ASP A 384 5.49 -17.31 -25.81
N ASP A 385 5.86 -18.39 -26.51
CA ASP A 385 6.12 -18.37 -27.95
C ASP A 385 4.88 -18.01 -28.79
N GLU A 386 3.68 -18.36 -28.32
CA GLU A 386 2.44 -18.04 -29.03
C GLU A 386 2.13 -16.55 -28.90
N ILE A 387 2.26 -15.96 -27.71
CA ILE A 387 2.14 -14.51 -27.53
C ILE A 387 3.19 -13.78 -28.38
N ARG A 388 4.44 -14.27 -28.41
CA ARG A 388 5.49 -13.69 -29.27
C ARG A 388 5.10 -13.76 -30.74
N SER A 389 4.58 -14.89 -31.21
CA SER A 389 4.09 -15.07 -32.58
C SER A 389 2.95 -14.11 -32.92
N LEU A 390 1.93 -14.02 -32.06
CA LEU A 390 0.80 -13.10 -32.23
C LEU A 390 1.27 -11.64 -32.32
N MET A 391 2.20 -11.23 -31.46
CA MET A 391 2.76 -9.88 -31.45
C MET A 391 3.61 -9.60 -32.70
N MET A 392 4.44 -10.54 -33.15
CA MET A 392 5.23 -10.41 -34.39
C MET A 392 4.37 -10.32 -35.65
N GLN A 393 3.21 -10.97 -35.64
CA GLN A 393 2.22 -10.88 -36.71
C GLN A 393 1.32 -9.63 -36.61
N HIS A 394 1.59 -8.73 -35.66
CA HIS A 394 0.79 -7.53 -35.39
C HIS A 394 -0.70 -7.84 -35.17
N LYS A 395 -1.00 -8.98 -34.52
CA LYS A 395 -2.37 -9.33 -34.14
C LYS A 395 -2.90 -8.33 -33.09
N SER A 396 -4.22 -8.26 -32.99
CA SER A 396 -4.86 -7.34 -32.05
C SER A 396 -4.62 -7.78 -30.61
N MET A 397 -4.67 -6.84 -29.66
CA MET A 397 -4.63 -7.20 -28.23
C MET A 397 -5.84 -8.07 -27.82
N GLU A 398 -6.94 -8.04 -28.58
CA GLU A 398 -8.08 -8.94 -28.37
C GLU A 398 -7.73 -10.39 -28.70
N ASP A 399 -6.89 -10.63 -29.72
CA ASP A 399 -6.42 -11.98 -30.07
C ASP A 399 -5.50 -12.53 -28.97
N VAL A 400 -4.58 -11.71 -28.46
CA VAL A 400 -3.74 -12.06 -27.30
C VAL A 400 -4.61 -12.35 -26.08
N GLN A 401 -5.62 -11.52 -25.81
CA GLN A 401 -6.53 -11.72 -24.69
C GLN A 401 -7.35 -13.01 -24.82
N ARG A 402 -7.75 -13.38 -26.05
CA ARG A 402 -8.45 -14.64 -26.32
C ARG A 402 -7.54 -15.82 -26.05
N TYR A 403 -6.33 -15.81 -26.60
CA TYR A 403 -5.33 -16.86 -26.38
C TYR A 403 -5.08 -17.10 -24.89
N VAL A 404 -4.76 -16.05 -24.11
CA VAL A 404 -4.44 -16.23 -22.68
C VAL A 404 -5.64 -16.68 -21.86
N ARG A 405 -6.87 -16.33 -22.28
CA ARG A 405 -8.10 -16.85 -21.67
C ARG A 405 -8.26 -18.34 -21.95
N ASP A 406 -8.08 -18.75 -23.21
CA ASP A 406 -8.20 -20.15 -23.64
C ASP A 406 -7.08 -21.02 -23.03
N ALA A 407 -5.89 -20.44 -22.83
CA ALA A 407 -4.77 -21.04 -22.12
C ALA A 407 -4.97 -21.13 -20.59
N GLY A 408 -6.10 -20.66 -20.06
CA GLY A 408 -6.45 -20.77 -18.64
C GLY A 408 -5.64 -19.83 -17.72
N MET A 409 -5.22 -18.66 -18.22
CA MET A 409 -4.59 -17.65 -17.38
C MET A 409 -5.53 -17.24 -16.23
N MET A 410 -5.00 -17.21 -15.01
CA MET A 410 -5.69 -16.69 -13.84
C MET A 410 -5.63 -15.16 -13.85
N PHE A 411 -6.75 -14.51 -14.16
CA PHE A 411 -6.85 -13.05 -14.13
C PHE A 411 -7.03 -12.53 -12.69
N LEU A 412 -6.88 -11.22 -12.51
CA LEU A 412 -7.04 -10.55 -11.21
C LEU A 412 -8.38 -10.86 -10.53
N LEU A 413 -9.46 -10.92 -11.32
CA LEU A 413 -10.78 -11.24 -10.80
C LEU A 413 -10.86 -12.70 -10.33
N ASP A 414 -10.22 -13.64 -11.04
CA ASP A 414 -10.21 -15.06 -10.66
C ASP A 414 -9.49 -15.28 -9.34
N ASP A 415 -8.27 -14.74 -9.21
CA ASP A 415 -7.49 -14.78 -7.97
C ASP A 415 -8.25 -14.12 -6.80
N GLY A 416 -8.88 -12.97 -7.04
CA GLY A 416 -9.71 -12.29 -6.05
C GLY A 416 -10.92 -13.11 -5.60
N LEU A 417 -11.65 -13.74 -6.54
CA LEU A 417 -12.79 -14.58 -6.23
C LEU A 417 -12.38 -15.82 -5.42
N LEU A 418 -11.26 -16.47 -5.76
CA LEU A 418 -10.74 -17.61 -4.99
C LEU A 418 -10.41 -17.19 -3.55
N LYS A 419 -9.78 -16.02 -3.37
CA LYS A 419 -9.50 -15.47 -2.02
C LYS A 419 -10.77 -15.08 -1.26
N ALA A 420 -11.82 -14.63 -1.96
CA ALA A 420 -13.12 -14.36 -1.35
C ALA A 420 -13.84 -15.64 -0.93
N GLN A 421 -13.78 -16.70 -1.74
CA GLN A 421 -14.30 -18.03 -1.40
C GLN A 421 -13.61 -18.60 -0.16
N GLN A 422 -12.30 -18.42 -0.04
CA GLN A 422 -11.51 -18.82 1.14
C GLN A 422 -11.79 -17.97 2.40
N GLY A 423 -12.58 -16.90 2.28
CA GLY A 423 -12.90 -16.01 3.38
C GLY A 423 -11.72 -15.14 3.83
N LEU A 424 -10.76 -14.86 2.93
CA LEU A 424 -9.64 -13.96 3.19
C LEU A 424 -10.02 -12.49 2.92
N THR A 425 -10.86 -12.26 1.91
CA THR A 425 -11.44 -10.97 1.56
C THR A 425 -12.94 -11.14 1.24
N THR A 426 -13.62 -10.05 0.93
CA THR A 426 -15.04 -10.04 0.54
C THR A 426 -15.19 -9.91 -0.96
N LEU A 427 -16.31 -10.39 -1.52
CA LEU A 427 -16.67 -10.14 -2.92
C LEU A 427 -16.73 -8.64 -3.25
N GLU A 428 -17.23 -7.81 -2.33
CA GLU A 428 -17.29 -6.34 -2.49
C GLU A 428 -15.91 -5.74 -2.77
N GLU A 429 -14.91 -6.08 -1.95
CA GLU A 429 -13.53 -5.62 -2.14
C GLU A 429 -12.94 -6.06 -3.47
N VAL A 430 -13.17 -7.32 -3.87
CA VAL A 430 -12.68 -7.85 -5.15
C VAL A 430 -13.28 -7.05 -6.30
N LEU A 431 -14.61 -6.87 -6.31
CA LEU A 431 -15.29 -6.11 -7.37
C LEU A 431 -14.89 -4.63 -7.38
N ARG A 432 -14.62 -4.02 -6.21
CA ARG A 432 -14.15 -2.63 -6.09
C ARG A 432 -12.86 -2.39 -6.86
N VAL A 433 -11.90 -3.32 -6.78
CA VAL A 433 -10.58 -3.14 -7.41
C VAL A 433 -10.49 -3.76 -8.81
N ALA A 434 -11.31 -4.79 -9.10
CA ALA A 434 -11.29 -5.51 -10.37
C ALA A 434 -12.21 -4.92 -11.45
N LYS A 435 -13.18 -4.05 -11.11
CA LYS A 435 -14.09 -3.43 -12.10
C LYS A 435 -13.39 -2.66 -13.22
N ALA A 436 -12.14 -2.22 -13.04
CA ALA A 436 -11.34 -1.59 -14.08
C ALA A 436 -10.92 -2.54 -15.23
N TYR A 437 -11.12 -3.86 -15.09
CA TYR A 437 -10.84 -4.89 -16.11
C TYR A 437 -12.04 -5.30 -16.94
N GLY A 438 -13.23 -4.80 -16.61
CA GLY A 438 -14.46 -5.13 -17.31
C GLY A 438 -14.55 -4.43 -18.66
N GLY A 439 -13.76 -4.87 -19.64
CA GLY A 439 -14.21 -4.85 -21.01
C GLY A 439 -15.61 -5.46 -21.03
N ARG A 440 -16.55 -4.74 -21.64
CA ARG A 440 -17.98 -5.09 -21.72
C ARG A 440 -18.12 -6.61 -21.86
N ASP A 441 -18.64 -7.26 -20.82
CA ASP A 441 -19.14 -8.63 -20.94
C ASP A 441 -20.09 -8.60 -22.13
N GLY A 442 -19.69 -9.25 -23.22
CA GLY A 442 -20.50 -9.38 -24.42
C GLY A 442 -21.87 -9.92 -24.04
N LYS A 443 -22.89 -9.30 -24.60
CA LYS A 443 -24.20 -9.95 -24.76
C LYS A 443 -24.05 -11.19 -25.61
#